data_AF-A0A258FCK9-F1
#
_entry.id   AF-A0A258FCK9-F1
#
_cell.length_a   1.000
_cell.length_b   1.000
_cell.length_c   1.000
_cell.angle_alpha   90.00
_cell.angle_beta   90.00
_cell.angle_gamma   90.00
#
_symmetry.space_group_name_H-M   'P 1'
#
loop_
_entity.id
_entity.type
_entity.pdbx_description
1 polymer ?
#
loop_
_entity_poly.entity_id
_entity_poly.type
_entity_poly.pdbx_seq_one_letter_code
_entity_poly.pdbx_strand_id
1 'polypeptide(L)'
;MNVNVNANANANASAAARAGINARVGGYGNLRGGGGGSAYVSVEQPYPTVIQGLTVEAGAVAQVIRVPYEARRRWEKRVVIQAFCIDDRGSPHAAAQVIPDRDIHDGYEGELYRCIAGTRLQITWAEWLGQVSFDHGESFYCQKGEALWRDRAGGLTCRVQRPERDCNERSLLRRYGAGIKVVTWIREEVYTEYREETVMAQGASITGASIMLDGGVGGRVF
;
A
#
# COMPACT_ATOMS: atom_id res chain seq x y z
N MET A 1 -10.75 -1.62 -43.90
CA MET A 1 -10.74 -2.53 -42.73
C MET A 1 -10.79 -1.66 -41.49
N ASN A 2 -11.83 -1.78 -40.66
CA ASN A 2 -12.02 -0.96 -39.47
C ASN A 2 -11.87 -1.90 -38.26
N VAL A 3 -10.83 -1.72 -37.46
CA VAL A 3 -10.56 -2.55 -36.29
C VAL A 3 -10.75 -1.66 -35.06
N ASN A 4 -11.90 -1.81 -34.41
CA ASN A 4 -12.23 -1.18 -33.13
C ASN A 4 -11.82 -2.14 -32.01
N VAL A 5 -10.73 -1.85 -31.30
CA VAL A 5 -10.27 -2.66 -30.17
C VAL A 5 -10.74 -1.98 -28.88
N ASN A 6 -11.80 -2.52 -28.28
CA ASN A 6 -12.28 -2.14 -26.95
C ASN A 6 -11.61 -3.04 -25.91
N ALA A 7 -10.73 -2.48 -25.07
CA ALA A 7 -10.08 -3.19 -23.98
C ALA A 7 -10.72 -2.78 -22.65
N ASN A 8 -11.63 -3.60 -22.14
CA ASN A 8 -12.24 -3.45 -20.82
C ASN A 8 -11.57 -4.43 -19.84
N ALA A 9 -10.76 -3.93 -18.90
CA ALA A 9 -10.09 -4.75 -17.90
C ALA A 9 -10.79 -4.57 -16.54
N ASN A 10 -11.54 -5.60 -16.11
CA ASN A 10 -12.23 -5.62 -14.83
C ASN A 10 -11.53 -6.65 -13.93
N ALA A 11 -10.83 -6.20 -12.89
CA ALA A 11 -10.08 -7.06 -11.97
C ALA A 11 -10.82 -7.17 -10.62
N ASN A 12 -11.53 -8.28 -10.41
CA ASN A 12 -12.12 -8.63 -9.12
C ASN A 12 -11.22 -9.66 -8.42
N ALA A 13 -10.55 -9.26 -7.34
CA ALA A 13 -9.78 -10.17 -6.49
C ALA A 13 -10.55 -10.41 -5.18
N SER A 14 -11.13 -11.61 -5.03
CA SER A 14 -11.74 -12.08 -3.78
C SER A 14 -10.79 -13.09 -3.11
N ALA A 15 -10.13 -12.65 -2.04
CA ALA A 15 -9.32 -13.52 -1.20
C ALA A 15 -10.18 -14.14 -0.09
N ALA A 16 -10.56 -15.42 -0.26
CA ALA A 16 -11.21 -16.20 0.79
C ALA A 16 -10.18 -17.11 1.46
N ALA A 17 -9.70 -16.72 2.66
CA ALA A 17 -8.86 -17.58 3.48
C ALA A 17 -9.74 -18.59 4.24
N ARG A 18 -9.68 -19.88 3.87
CA ARG A 18 -10.30 -20.97 4.63
C ARG A 18 -9.26 -21.57 5.58
N ALA A 19 -9.37 -21.28 6.87
CA ALA A 19 -8.63 -21.99 7.91
C ALA A 19 -9.39 -23.28 8.28
N GLY A 20 -8.81 -24.43 7.94
CA GLY A 20 -9.32 -25.74 8.35
C GLY A 20 -8.34 -26.40 9.32
N ILE A 21 -8.65 -26.40 10.62
CA ILE A 21 -7.92 -27.15 11.64
C ILE A 21 -8.48 -28.58 11.65
N ASN A 22 -7.71 -29.54 11.15
CA ASN A 22 -8.04 -30.97 11.23
C ASN A 22 -7.55 -31.55 12.56
N ALA A 23 -8.36 -31.46 13.62
CA ALA A 23 -8.16 -32.26 14.82
C ALA A 23 -8.82 -33.63 14.64
N ARG A 24 -8.04 -34.64 14.26
CA ARG A 24 -8.49 -36.04 14.27
C ARG A 24 -8.44 -36.57 15.70
N VAL A 25 -9.60 -36.63 16.35
CA VAL A 25 -9.85 -37.45 17.55
C VAL A 25 -10.77 -38.60 17.14
N GLY A 26 -10.29 -39.83 17.32
CA GLY A 26 -11.01 -41.07 17.08
C GLY A 26 -10.01 -42.21 16.92
N GLY A 27 -10.10 -43.34 17.62
CA GLY A 27 -11.16 -43.81 18.49
C GLY A 27 -10.71 -45.04 19.27
N TYR A 28 -11.59 -45.42 20.18
CA TYR A 28 -11.51 -46.55 21.10
C TYR A 28 -11.20 -47.88 20.38
N GLY A 29 -10.04 -48.46 20.70
CA GLY A 29 -9.70 -49.85 20.39
C GLY A 29 -10.21 -50.78 21.48
N ASN A 30 -11.32 -51.48 21.19
CA ASN A 30 -11.76 -52.67 21.92
C ASN A 30 -10.72 -53.78 21.74
N LEU A 31 -9.96 -54.10 22.79
CA LEU A 31 -9.18 -55.33 22.88
C LEU A 31 -9.89 -56.30 23.82
N ARG A 32 -10.52 -57.30 23.20
CA ARG A 32 -10.98 -58.55 23.82
C ARG A 32 -9.77 -59.39 24.23
N GLY A 33 -9.80 -59.90 25.46
CA GLY A 33 -8.89 -60.92 26.00
C GLY A 33 -8.61 -60.57 27.46
N GLY A 34 -8.88 -61.36 28.48
CA GLY A 34 -9.16 -62.79 28.56
C GLY A 34 -8.58 -63.22 29.91
N GLY A 35 -9.42 -63.76 30.79
CA GLY A 35 -8.98 -64.62 31.91
C GLY A 35 -8.40 -63.95 33.17
N GLY A 36 -9.01 -64.30 34.31
CA GLY A 36 -8.24 -64.65 35.51
C GLY A 36 -8.31 -63.69 36.69
N GLY A 37 -8.92 -64.16 37.78
CA GLY A 37 -8.50 -63.83 39.15
C GLY A 37 -9.07 -62.54 39.75
N SER A 38 -10.19 -62.64 40.45
CA SER A 38 -10.63 -61.63 41.41
C SER A 38 -9.73 -61.67 42.65
N ALA A 39 -8.79 -60.74 42.76
CA ALA A 39 -8.25 -60.31 44.04
C ALA A 39 -8.83 -58.93 44.32
N TYR A 40 -9.61 -58.80 45.39
CA TYR A 40 -10.04 -57.49 45.88
C TYR A 40 -8.81 -56.78 46.46
N VAL A 41 -8.06 -56.09 45.61
CA VAL A 41 -7.12 -55.07 46.07
C VAL A 41 -7.89 -53.77 46.13
N SER A 42 -8.32 -53.39 47.33
CA SER A 42 -8.78 -52.02 47.58
C SER A 42 -7.56 -51.10 47.48
N VAL A 43 -7.28 -50.62 46.27
CA VAL A 43 -6.40 -49.48 46.08
C VAL A 43 -7.20 -48.26 46.51
N GLU A 44 -6.90 -47.68 47.68
CA GLU A 44 -7.36 -46.35 48.04
C GLU A 44 -6.83 -45.40 46.97
N GLN A 45 -7.68 -44.97 46.04
CA GLN A 45 -7.31 -43.98 45.04
C GLN A 45 -7.05 -42.66 45.80
N PRO A 46 -5.85 -42.06 45.69
CA PRO A 46 -5.62 -40.77 46.32
C PRO A 46 -6.59 -39.75 45.71
N TYR A 47 -7.39 -39.13 46.57
CA TYR A 47 -8.32 -38.09 46.14
C TYR A 47 -7.54 -36.97 45.45
N PRO A 48 -8.00 -36.49 44.29
CA PRO A 48 -7.34 -35.41 43.57
C PRO A 48 -7.29 -34.17 44.45
N THR A 49 -6.09 -33.65 44.68
CA THR A 49 -5.94 -32.40 45.43
C THR A 49 -6.34 -31.24 44.52
N VAL A 50 -7.35 -30.49 44.96
CA VAL A 50 -7.84 -29.30 44.26
C VAL A 50 -7.34 -28.09 45.04
N ILE A 51 -6.55 -27.25 44.37
CA ILE A 51 -6.21 -25.93 44.91
C ILE A 51 -7.34 -24.99 44.46
N GLN A 52 -8.20 -24.59 45.40
CA GLN A 52 -9.28 -23.64 45.14
C GLN A 52 -8.84 -22.23 45.54
N GLY A 53 -8.99 -21.26 44.62
CA GLY A 53 -8.65 -19.86 44.87
C GLY A 53 -7.23 -19.47 44.48
N LEU A 54 -6.70 -20.02 43.37
CA LEU A 54 -5.42 -19.59 42.84
C LEU A 54 -5.54 -18.18 42.23
N THR A 55 -4.70 -17.26 42.69
CA THR A 55 -4.49 -15.93 42.08
C THR A 55 -3.20 -15.99 41.27
N VAL A 56 -3.32 -16.03 39.94
CA VAL A 56 -2.16 -15.98 39.05
C VAL A 56 -1.98 -14.53 38.60
N GLU A 57 -0.98 -13.85 39.18
CA GLU A 57 -0.54 -12.56 38.67
C GLU A 57 0.18 -12.80 37.34
N ALA A 58 -0.47 -12.43 36.23
CA ALA A 58 0.15 -12.52 34.93
C ALA A 58 1.25 -11.46 34.83
N GLY A 59 2.51 -11.90 34.72
CA GLY A 59 3.63 -11.03 34.40
C GLY A 59 3.41 -10.28 33.09
N ALA A 60 4.12 -9.15 32.89
CA ALA A 60 4.00 -8.34 31.70
C ALA A 60 4.14 -9.20 30.42
N VAL A 61 3.10 -9.19 29.58
CA VAL A 61 3.06 -9.96 28.33
C VAL A 61 3.62 -9.06 27.24
N ALA A 62 4.70 -9.48 26.59
CA ALA A 62 5.20 -8.82 25.40
C ALA A 62 4.21 -9.05 24.25
N GLN A 63 3.50 -7.99 23.84
CA GLN A 63 2.65 -7.99 22.64
C GLN A 63 3.40 -7.30 21.49
N VAL A 64 3.42 -7.94 20.32
CA VAL A 64 3.97 -7.35 19.10
C VAL A 64 2.86 -6.56 18.42
N ILE A 65 2.98 -5.23 18.36
CA ILE A 65 2.04 -4.34 17.67
C ILE A 65 2.69 -3.82 16.39
N ARG A 66 1.91 -3.71 15.31
CA ARG A 66 2.35 -3.09 14.06
C ARG A 66 2.00 -1.60 14.09
N VAL A 67 3.02 -0.75 14.15
CA VAL A 67 2.86 0.71 14.16
C VAL A 67 3.14 1.27 12.77
N PRO A 68 2.20 2.00 12.15
CA PRO A 68 2.44 2.67 10.88
C PRO A 68 3.34 3.90 11.08
N TYR A 69 4.33 4.08 10.20
CA TYR A 69 5.14 5.30 10.12
C TYR A 69 5.20 5.81 8.69
N GLU A 70 5.42 7.12 8.53
CA GLU A 70 5.60 7.76 7.23
C GLU A 70 7.06 7.61 6.78
N ALA A 71 7.28 6.87 5.71
CA ALA A 71 8.55 6.73 5.03
C ALA A 71 8.54 7.57 3.74
N ARG A 72 9.72 8.06 3.32
CA ARG A 72 9.88 8.81 2.07
C ARG A 72 10.76 8.03 1.12
N ARG A 73 10.34 7.90 -0.14
CA ARG A 73 11.16 7.35 -1.21
C ARG A 73 11.28 8.38 -2.32
N ARG A 74 12.52 8.68 -2.69
CA ARG A 74 12.81 9.46 -3.90
C ARG A 74 12.93 8.50 -5.08
N TRP A 75 12.26 8.82 -6.18
CA TRP A 75 12.48 8.16 -7.45
C TRP A 75 12.88 9.15 -8.52
N GLU A 76 13.62 8.64 -9.50
CA GLU A 76 14.07 9.34 -10.69
C GLU A 76 13.68 8.49 -11.89
N LYS A 77 12.85 9.03 -12.78
CA LYS A 77 12.47 8.36 -14.03
C LYS A 77 12.50 9.35 -15.18
N ARG A 78 12.82 8.84 -16.36
CA ARG A 78 12.61 9.58 -17.60
C ARG A 78 11.15 9.42 -18.00
N VAL A 79 10.47 10.54 -18.21
CA VAL A 79 9.04 10.57 -18.53
C VAL A 79 8.78 11.35 -19.80
N VAL A 80 7.72 10.99 -20.50
CA VAL A 80 7.15 11.77 -21.60
C VAL A 80 5.89 12.47 -21.12
N ILE A 81 5.75 13.74 -21.48
CA ILE A 81 4.70 14.63 -21.00
C ILE A 81 3.99 15.24 -22.19
N GLN A 82 2.68 15.07 -22.21
CA GLN A 82 1.77 15.78 -23.10
C GLN A 82 0.86 16.67 -22.26
N ALA A 83 0.52 17.85 -22.78
CA ALA A 83 -0.38 18.76 -22.09
C ALA A 83 -1.46 19.34 -23.00
N PHE A 84 -2.63 19.56 -22.40
CA PHE A 84 -3.80 20.17 -23.03
C PHE A 84 -4.38 21.26 -22.14
N CYS A 85 -4.97 22.27 -22.74
CA CYS A 85 -5.72 23.30 -22.05
C CYS A 85 -7.20 22.97 -22.10
N ILE A 86 -7.78 22.73 -20.93
CA ILE A 86 -9.21 22.45 -20.79
C ILE A 86 -9.93 23.77 -20.54
N ASP A 87 -10.88 24.10 -21.42
CA ASP A 87 -11.72 25.27 -21.23
C ASP A 87 -12.85 25.03 -20.20
N ASP A 88 -13.62 26.09 -19.92
CA ASP A 88 -14.74 26.03 -18.98
C ASP A 88 -15.89 25.14 -19.43
N ARG A 89 -15.93 24.76 -20.70
CA ARG A 89 -16.89 23.81 -21.26
C ARG A 89 -16.35 22.38 -21.23
N GLY A 90 -15.13 22.17 -20.74
CA GLY A 90 -14.45 20.88 -20.74
C GLY A 90 -13.85 20.47 -22.09
N SER A 91 -13.83 21.35 -23.09
CA SER A 91 -13.25 21.04 -24.40
C SER A 91 -11.72 21.15 -24.34
N PRO A 92 -10.98 20.14 -24.84
CA PRO A 92 -9.52 20.17 -24.85
C PRO A 92 -8.99 20.98 -26.04
N HIS A 93 -8.06 21.89 -25.74
CA HIS A 93 -7.27 22.66 -26.70
C HIS A 93 -5.79 22.32 -26.55
N ALA A 94 -5.00 22.56 -27.58
CA ALA A 94 -3.55 22.38 -27.50
C ALA A 94 -2.93 23.33 -26.45
N ALA A 95 -2.11 22.78 -25.54
CA ALA A 95 -1.29 23.60 -24.66
C ALA A 95 -0.11 24.22 -25.41
N ALA A 96 0.25 25.45 -25.04
CA ALA A 96 1.36 26.15 -25.64
C ALA A 96 2.68 25.66 -25.03
N GLN A 97 3.59 25.17 -25.86
CA GLN A 97 4.97 24.90 -25.46
C GLN A 97 5.72 26.23 -25.31
N VAL A 98 6.53 26.39 -24.26
CA VAL A 98 7.31 27.62 -24.04
C VAL A 98 8.64 27.57 -24.79
N ILE A 99 9.20 26.37 -24.95
CA ILE A 99 10.46 26.09 -25.64
C ILE A 99 10.23 25.06 -26.76
N PRO A 100 11.03 25.08 -27.85
CA PRO A 100 10.85 24.15 -28.97
C PRO A 100 11.32 22.72 -28.64
N ASP A 101 12.33 22.58 -27.78
CA ASP A 101 13.03 21.31 -27.59
C ASP A 101 12.14 20.21 -27.02
N ARG A 102 12.12 19.05 -27.67
CA ARG A 102 11.37 17.88 -27.17
C ARG A 102 12.04 17.29 -25.93
N ASP A 103 13.34 17.02 -26.03
CA ASP A 103 14.13 16.46 -24.95
C ASP A 103 14.69 17.62 -24.09
N ILE A 104 14.22 17.71 -22.85
CA ILE A 104 14.63 18.79 -21.94
C ILE A 104 15.86 18.35 -21.16
N HIS A 105 16.87 19.21 -21.14
CA HIS A 105 18.13 18.92 -20.46
C HIS A 105 17.99 18.99 -18.93
N ASP A 106 18.77 18.19 -18.19
CA ASP A 106 18.56 18.02 -16.76
C ASP A 106 18.77 19.30 -15.93
N GLY A 107 19.58 20.24 -16.42
CA GLY A 107 19.78 21.55 -15.79
C GLY A 107 18.74 22.62 -16.13
N TYR A 108 17.76 22.33 -16.99
CA TYR A 108 16.76 23.31 -17.39
C TYR A 108 15.78 23.62 -16.24
N GLU A 109 15.65 24.91 -15.95
CA GLU A 109 14.71 25.47 -14.98
C GLU A 109 13.80 26.47 -15.69
N GLY A 110 12.48 26.21 -15.72
CA GLY A 110 11.58 27.04 -16.52
C GLY A 110 10.18 26.45 -16.72
N GLU A 111 9.33 27.23 -17.41
CA GLU A 111 8.03 26.78 -17.90
C GLU A 111 8.21 25.79 -19.04
N LEU A 112 7.52 24.66 -18.99
CA LEU A 112 7.44 23.70 -20.09
C LEU A 112 6.20 23.95 -20.95
N TYR A 113 5.05 24.08 -20.27
CA TYR A 113 3.75 24.30 -20.89
C TYR A 113 2.97 25.37 -20.15
N ARG A 114 2.22 26.16 -20.91
CA ARG A 114 1.27 27.14 -20.38
C ARG A 114 -0.03 27.14 -21.18
N CYS A 115 -1.06 27.68 -20.55
CA CYS A 115 -2.39 27.77 -21.12
C CYS A 115 -2.84 29.21 -21.31
N ILE A 116 -3.68 29.43 -22.33
CA ILE A 116 -4.34 30.72 -22.53
C ILE A 116 -5.22 31.04 -21.33
N ALA A 117 -5.35 32.33 -21.01
CA ALA A 117 -6.16 32.81 -19.90
C ALA A 117 -7.58 32.21 -19.93
N GLY A 118 -8.07 31.83 -18.76
CA GLY A 118 -9.40 31.21 -18.59
C GLY A 118 -9.44 29.69 -18.73
N THR A 119 -8.37 29.06 -19.21
CA THR A 119 -8.28 27.59 -19.32
C THR A 119 -7.34 27.00 -18.26
N ARG A 120 -7.58 25.74 -17.87
CA ARG A 120 -6.74 25.00 -16.91
C ARG A 120 -5.87 23.99 -17.63
N LEU A 121 -4.66 23.77 -17.15
CA LEU A 121 -3.70 22.87 -17.78
C LEU A 121 -3.94 21.44 -17.29
N GLN A 122 -4.20 20.51 -18.20
CA GLN A 122 -4.15 19.07 -17.95
C GLN A 122 -2.82 18.54 -18.46
N ILE A 123 -2.09 17.85 -17.59
CA ILE A 123 -0.81 17.22 -17.92
C ILE A 123 -1.00 15.72 -17.81
N THR A 124 -0.65 15.02 -18.89
CA THR A 124 -0.57 13.56 -18.92
C THR A 124 0.88 13.18 -19.08
N TRP A 125 1.37 12.30 -18.20
CA TRP A 125 2.74 11.82 -18.23
C TRP A 125 2.78 10.30 -18.22
N ALA A 126 3.80 9.73 -18.84
CA ALA A 126 4.05 8.30 -18.85
C ALA A 126 5.57 8.04 -18.80
N GLU A 127 5.96 6.83 -18.39
CA GLU A 127 7.37 6.44 -18.40
C GLU A 127 7.92 6.34 -19.83
N TRP A 128 9.10 6.92 -20.06
CA TRP A 128 9.74 6.92 -21.37
C TRP A 128 10.65 5.70 -21.55
N LEU A 129 10.19 4.73 -22.36
CA LEU A 129 10.94 3.50 -22.68
C LEU A 129 11.56 3.54 -24.08
N GLY A 130 11.94 4.74 -24.56
CA GLY A 130 12.49 4.94 -25.90
C GLY A 130 11.45 5.18 -27.01
N GLN A 131 10.16 5.08 -26.67
CA GLN A 131 9.04 5.37 -27.57
C GLN A 131 7.97 6.20 -26.84
N VAL A 132 7.20 6.97 -27.62
CA VAL A 132 6.07 7.75 -27.12
C VAL A 132 4.87 6.82 -26.95
N SER A 133 4.55 6.44 -25.71
CA SER A 133 3.28 5.79 -25.36
C SER A 133 2.71 6.41 -24.09
N PHE A 134 1.39 6.56 -24.06
CA PHE A 134 0.62 7.04 -22.91
C PHE A 134 -0.36 5.98 -22.38
N ASP A 135 -0.18 4.70 -22.73
CA ASP A 135 -1.11 3.62 -22.38
C ASP A 135 -1.24 3.42 -20.85
N HIS A 136 -0.14 3.65 -20.13
CA HIS A 136 -0.09 3.68 -18.67
C HIS A 136 0.17 5.09 -18.14
N GLY A 137 -0.35 6.09 -18.86
CA GLY A 137 -0.18 7.49 -18.51
C GLY A 137 -1.04 7.90 -17.33
N GLU A 138 -0.46 8.64 -16.41
CA GLU A 138 -1.18 9.31 -15.33
C GLU A 138 -1.41 10.77 -15.70
N SER A 139 -2.48 11.37 -15.17
CA SER A 139 -2.78 12.78 -15.43
C SER A 139 -3.05 13.56 -14.16
N PHE A 140 -2.62 14.82 -14.16
CA PHE A 140 -2.91 15.78 -13.12
C PHE A 140 -3.16 17.15 -13.74
N TYR A 141 -3.64 18.10 -12.93
CA TYR A 141 -4.08 19.41 -13.41
C TYR A 141 -3.36 20.52 -12.67
N CYS A 142 -3.02 21.59 -13.40
CA CYS A 142 -2.71 22.89 -12.81
C CYS A 142 -3.92 23.81 -12.89
N GLN A 143 -3.98 24.77 -11.98
CA GLN A 143 -5.07 25.76 -11.92
C GLN A 143 -5.01 26.73 -13.10
N LYS A 144 -6.09 27.51 -13.28
CA LYS A 144 -6.13 28.57 -14.28
C LYS A 144 -5.05 29.61 -13.96
N GLY A 145 -4.29 30.03 -14.98
CA GLY A 145 -3.18 30.96 -14.81
C GLY A 145 -1.90 30.32 -14.25
N GLU A 146 -1.87 28.99 -14.09
CA GLU A 146 -0.66 28.24 -13.78
C GLU A 146 -0.06 27.59 -15.04
N ALA A 147 1.25 27.34 -14.98
CA ALA A 147 2.04 26.61 -15.96
C ALA A 147 2.69 25.40 -15.30
N LEU A 148 3.02 24.41 -16.14
CA LEU A 148 3.89 23.32 -15.72
C LEU A 148 5.33 23.86 -15.68
N TRP A 149 5.93 23.86 -14.50
CA TRP A 149 7.29 24.31 -14.26
C TRP A 149 8.20 23.14 -13.94
N ARG A 150 9.42 23.17 -14.48
CA ARG A 150 10.52 22.27 -14.10
C ARG A 150 11.51 23.03 -13.23
N ASP A 151 11.77 22.50 -12.04
CA ASP A 151 12.84 23.01 -11.18
C ASP A 151 14.22 22.45 -11.57
N ARG A 152 15.28 23.04 -11.03
CA ARG A 152 16.65 22.59 -11.28
C ARG A 152 16.96 21.20 -10.69
N ALA A 153 16.20 20.78 -9.67
CA ALA A 153 16.33 19.47 -9.04
C ALA A 153 15.60 18.36 -9.83
N GLY A 154 14.94 18.69 -10.94
CA GLY A 154 14.19 17.76 -11.78
C GLY A 154 12.74 17.55 -11.35
N GLY A 155 12.23 18.29 -10.37
CA GLY A 155 10.84 18.28 -9.96
C GLY A 155 9.94 19.02 -10.94
N LEU A 156 8.71 18.51 -11.08
CA LEU A 156 7.64 19.13 -11.87
C LEU A 156 6.56 19.66 -10.94
N THR A 157 6.26 20.95 -11.05
CA THR A 157 5.30 21.63 -10.19
C THR A 157 4.40 22.56 -10.99
N CYS A 158 3.16 22.71 -10.54
CA CYS A 158 2.29 23.78 -11.03
C CYS A 158 2.71 25.09 -10.34
N ARG A 159 2.99 26.12 -11.14
CA ARG A 159 3.34 27.46 -10.64
C ARG A 159 2.61 28.52 -11.44
N VAL A 160 2.40 29.69 -10.84
CA VAL A 160 1.84 30.85 -11.54
C VAL A 160 2.66 31.16 -12.78
N GLN A 161 1.96 31.36 -13.91
CA GLN A 161 2.58 31.71 -15.18
C GLN A 161 3.36 33.03 -15.07
N ARG A 162 4.50 33.08 -15.74
CA ARG A 162 5.28 34.31 -15.89
C ARG A 162 4.45 35.34 -16.64
N PRO A 163 4.40 36.59 -16.14
CA PRO A 163 3.73 37.69 -16.82
C PRO A 163 4.32 37.86 -18.21
N GLU A 164 3.45 37.88 -19.21
CA GLU A 164 3.80 38.03 -20.61
C GLU A 164 2.64 38.70 -21.33
N ARG A 165 2.83 39.09 -22.59
CA ARG A 165 1.77 39.75 -23.39
C ARG A 165 0.57 38.82 -23.60
N ASP A 166 -0.64 39.38 -23.66
CA ASP A 166 -1.91 38.65 -23.87
C ASP A 166 -1.96 37.74 -25.11
N CYS A 167 -1.10 37.98 -26.10
CA CYS A 167 -1.04 37.19 -27.33
C CYS A 167 0.07 36.13 -27.34
N ASN A 168 0.79 35.94 -26.23
CA ASN A 168 1.97 35.10 -26.16
C ASN A 168 1.66 33.63 -26.40
N GLU A 169 0.64 33.07 -25.76
CA GLU A 169 0.26 31.66 -25.91
C GLU A 169 -0.12 31.35 -27.36
N ARG A 170 -0.83 32.27 -28.01
CA ARG A 170 -1.17 32.14 -29.44
C ARG A 170 0.08 32.22 -30.32
N SER A 171 1.04 33.06 -29.95
CA SER A 171 2.32 33.18 -30.65
C SER A 171 3.18 31.93 -30.48
N LEU A 172 3.23 31.37 -29.28
CA LEU A 172 3.89 30.10 -28.95
C LEU A 172 3.27 28.92 -29.70
N LEU A 173 1.94 28.83 -29.76
CA LEU A 173 1.24 27.81 -30.55
C LEU A 173 1.54 27.92 -32.05
N ARG A 174 1.69 29.13 -32.59
CA ARG A 174 2.11 29.31 -33.99
C ARG A 174 3.58 28.94 -34.21
N ARG A 175 4.43 29.16 -33.21
CA ARG A 175 5.89 29.01 -33.33
C ARG A 175 6.37 27.58 -33.05
N TYR A 176 5.80 26.92 -32.04
CA TYR A 176 6.20 25.59 -31.57
C TYR A 176 5.09 24.55 -31.65
N GLY A 177 3.83 24.96 -31.78
CA GLY A 177 2.69 24.05 -31.87
C GLY A 177 2.42 23.28 -30.57
N ALA A 178 1.49 22.32 -30.68
CA ALA A 178 1.30 21.29 -29.68
C ALA A 178 2.46 20.28 -29.77
N GLY A 179 2.81 19.64 -28.65
CA GLY A 179 3.90 18.68 -28.65
C GLY A 179 4.00 17.88 -27.37
N ILE A 180 5.11 17.16 -27.27
CA ILE A 180 5.48 16.36 -26.11
C ILE A 180 6.84 16.84 -25.58
N LYS A 181 7.05 16.70 -24.27
CA LYS A 181 8.35 16.90 -23.62
C LYS A 181 8.83 15.59 -23.02
N VAL A 182 10.10 15.26 -23.24
CA VAL A 182 10.76 14.14 -22.59
C VAL A 182 11.72 14.74 -21.56
N VAL A 183 11.50 14.43 -20.28
CA VAL A 183 12.24 15.03 -19.16
C VAL A 183 12.61 13.97 -18.14
N THR A 184 13.71 14.16 -17.44
CA THR A 184 13.98 13.43 -16.19
C THR A 184 13.16 14.08 -15.07
N TRP A 185 12.23 13.32 -14.51
CA TRP A 185 11.41 13.75 -13.39
C TRP A 185 11.86 13.06 -12.11
N ILE A 186 12.13 13.89 -11.10
CA ILE A 186 12.48 13.49 -9.75
C ILE A 186 11.32 13.86 -8.82
N ARG A 187 10.81 12.88 -8.09
CA ARG A 187 9.71 13.07 -7.13
C ARG A 187 9.99 12.32 -5.83
N GLU A 188 9.61 12.93 -4.72
CA GLU A 188 9.55 12.27 -3.42
C GLU A 188 8.11 11.82 -3.15
N GLU A 189 7.94 10.53 -2.89
CA GLU A 189 6.67 9.94 -2.48
C GLU A 189 6.73 9.58 -1.00
N VAL A 190 5.69 9.99 -0.27
CA VAL A 190 5.46 9.58 1.12
C VAL A 190 4.59 8.33 1.09
N TYR A 191 5.07 7.26 1.71
CA TYR A 191 4.34 5.99 1.83
C TYR A 191 4.29 5.56 3.30
N THR A 192 3.24 4.82 3.66
CA THR A 192 3.10 4.25 4.99
C THR A 192 3.79 2.89 5.05
N GLU A 193 4.75 2.75 5.97
CA GLU A 193 5.42 1.49 6.26
C GLU A 193 5.08 1.05 7.69
N TYR A 194 5.13 -0.25 7.96
CA TYR A 194 4.77 -0.81 9.26
C TYR A 194 6.00 -1.36 9.95
N ARG A 195 6.29 -0.89 11.16
CA ARG A 195 7.30 -1.48 12.03
C ARG A 195 6.64 -2.29 13.13
N GLU A 196 7.21 -3.44 13.45
CA GLU A 196 6.83 -4.22 14.62
C GLU A 196 7.51 -3.65 15.86
N GLU A 197 6.70 -3.30 16.86
CA GLU A 197 7.16 -2.81 18.15
C GLU A 197 6.62 -3.75 19.24
N THR A 198 7.52 -4.22 20.12
CA THR A 198 7.14 -5.05 21.25
C THR A 198 6.73 -4.15 22.41
N VAL A 199 5.42 -4.02 22.65
CA VAL A 199 4.89 -3.28 23.79
C VAL A 199 4.64 -4.27 24.91
N MET A 200 5.03 -3.92 26.15
CA MET A 200 4.67 -4.72 27.32
C MET A 200 3.23 -4.39 27.71
N ALA A 201 2.30 -5.32 27.49
CA ALA A 201 0.95 -5.24 28.03
C ALA A 201 0.92 -5.81 29.46
N GLN A 202 0.12 -5.20 30.33
CA GLN A 202 -0.19 -5.82 31.62
C GLN A 202 -0.99 -7.10 31.36
N GLY A 203 -0.48 -8.24 31.82
CA GLY A 203 -1.19 -9.51 31.71
C GLY A 203 -2.47 -9.47 32.54
N ALA A 204 -3.56 -10.04 32.02
CA ALA A 204 -4.79 -10.19 32.78
C ALA A 204 -4.54 -11.20 33.92
N SER A 205 -4.67 -10.77 35.17
CA SER A 205 -4.62 -11.66 36.33
C SER A 205 -5.88 -12.52 36.37
N ILE A 206 -5.70 -13.83 36.56
CA ILE A 206 -6.81 -14.76 36.70
C ILE A 206 -6.97 -15.02 38.20
N THR A 207 -8.06 -14.52 38.77
CA THR A 207 -8.47 -14.76 40.16
C THR A 207 -9.55 -15.84 40.21
N GLY A 208 -9.34 -16.86 41.05
CA GLY A 208 -10.34 -17.92 41.29
C GLY A 208 -10.21 -19.13 40.37
N ALA A 209 -9.06 -19.33 39.72
CA ALA A 209 -8.79 -20.57 39.00
C ALA A 209 -8.69 -21.75 39.99
N SER A 210 -9.13 -22.93 39.55
CA SER A 210 -8.91 -24.19 40.26
C SER A 210 -8.06 -25.10 39.38
N ILE A 211 -6.98 -25.64 39.94
CA ILE A 211 -6.12 -26.62 39.28
C ILE A 211 -6.23 -27.92 40.07
N MET A 212 -6.50 -29.00 39.35
CA MET A 212 -6.62 -30.36 39.88
C MET A 212 -5.33 -31.11 39.56
N LEU A 213 -4.57 -31.46 40.59
CA LEU A 213 -3.28 -32.15 40.42
C LEU A 213 -3.51 -33.67 40.42
N ASP A 214 -3.72 -34.24 39.23
CA ASP A 214 -3.86 -35.70 39.04
C ASP A 214 -2.48 -36.34 38.85
N GLY A 215 -1.65 -36.25 39.89
CA GLY A 215 -0.27 -36.74 39.90
C GLY A 215 -0.05 -37.75 41.02
N GLY A 216 -0.69 -38.93 40.93
CA GLY A 216 -0.48 -40.01 41.89
C GLY A 216 0.90 -40.67 41.72
N VAL A 217 1.83 -40.43 42.65
CA VAL A 217 3.06 -41.22 42.78
C VAL A 217 2.80 -42.45 43.66
N GLY A 218 3.18 -43.63 43.14
CA GLY A 218 2.73 -44.95 43.56
C GLY A 218 2.79 -45.27 45.06
N GLY A 219 1.72 -45.93 45.53
CA GLY A 219 1.62 -46.48 46.88
C GLY A 219 2.69 -47.53 47.16
N ARG A 220 3.19 -47.54 48.40
CA ARG A 220 4.22 -48.47 48.89
C ARG A 220 3.56 -49.82 49.18
N VAL A 221 4.10 -50.89 48.61
CA VAL A 221 3.70 -52.27 48.89
C VAL A 221 4.49 -52.75 50.12
N PHE A 222 3.82 -53.27 51.14
CA PHE A 222 4.43 -54.06 52.23
C PHE A 222 4.17 -55.53 51.98
#